data_AF-U7P0R4-F1
#
_entry.id   AF-U7P0R4-F1
#
_cell.length_a   1.000
_cell.length_b   1.000
_cell.length_c   1.000
_cell.angle_alpha   90.00
_cell.angle_beta   90.00
_cell.angle_gamma   90.00
#
_symmetry.space_group_name_H-M   'P 1'
#
loop_
_entity.id
_entity.type
_entity.pdbx_description
1 polymer ?
#
loop_
_entity_poly.entity_id
_entity_poly.type
_entity_poly.pdbx_seq_one_letter_code
_entity_poly.pdbx_strand_id
1 'polypeptide(L)'
;MLRDQVISVRPFLMMGLVVTEKQKRNPGLPKEPRKDNIVTTWRETRPSLSVARDELNQALGTSYGSSRIGEWERGARQPTAAALNYMIAQTLPVILEEHGLDAADIEAMVNRLTLTKDSQH
;
A
#
# COMPACT_ATOMS: atom_id res chain seq x y z
N MET A 1 41.38 0.28 -21.08
CA MET A 1 40.83 -0.99 -20.57
C MET A 1 39.32 -0.81 -20.40
N LEU A 2 38.56 -1.01 -21.48
CA LEU A 2 37.10 -1.11 -21.47
C LEU A 2 36.76 -2.58 -21.25
N ARG A 3 35.83 -2.89 -20.34
CA ARG A 3 35.21 -4.22 -20.28
C ARG A 3 33.72 -4.05 -20.48
N ASP A 4 33.28 -4.66 -21.58
CA ASP A 4 31.93 -4.83 -22.08
C ASP A 4 30.87 -5.09 -21.00
N GLN A 5 29.85 -4.24 -20.98
CA GLN A 5 28.53 -4.64 -20.50
C GLN A 5 27.78 -5.23 -21.70
N VAL A 6 27.71 -6.56 -21.75
CA VAL A 6 26.82 -7.26 -22.68
C VAL A 6 25.39 -7.17 -22.12
N ILE A 7 24.64 -6.18 -22.60
CA ILE A 7 23.19 -6.14 -22.42
C ILE A 7 22.59 -7.17 -23.39
N SER A 8 22.33 -8.37 -22.87
CA SER A 8 21.53 -9.38 -23.58
C SER A 8 20.07 -8.98 -23.50
N VAL A 9 19.62 -8.14 -24.43
CA VAL A 9 18.19 -7.92 -24.69
C VAL A 9 17.68 -9.14 -25.46
N ARG A 10 17.01 -10.07 -24.76
CA ARG A 10 16.21 -11.11 -25.39
C ARG A 10 14.72 -10.80 -25.28
N PRO A 11 13.95 -11.10 -26.34
CA PRO A 11 12.66 -10.49 -26.60
C PRO A 11 11.53 -11.14 -25.80
N PHE A 12 10.55 -10.30 -25.50
CA PHE A 12 9.13 -10.58 -25.31
C PHE A 12 8.69 -12.05 -25.49
N LEU A 13 8.35 -12.71 -24.38
CA LEU A 13 7.34 -13.78 -24.40
C LEU A 13 6.50 -13.69 -23.12
N MET A 14 5.20 -13.52 -23.32
CA MET A 14 4.17 -13.65 -22.30
C MET A 14 4.32 -14.97 -21.54
N MET A 15 4.45 -14.93 -20.21
CA MET A 15 3.76 -15.81 -19.25
C MET A 15 4.15 -15.39 -17.83
N GLY A 16 3.18 -15.45 -16.92
CA GLY A 16 3.29 -14.93 -15.56
C GLY A 16 4.48 -15.49 -14.80
N LEU A 17 5.31 -14.58 -14.28
CA LEU A 17 6.24 -14.85 -13.21
C LEU A 17 6.03 -13.78 -12.14
N VAL A 18 5.24 -14.10 -11.12
CA VAL A 18 5.23 -13.34 -9.88
C VAL A 18 6.63 -13.47 -9.30
N VAL A 19 7.45 -12.43 -9.45
CA VAL A 19 8.75 -12.31 -8.78
C VAL A 19 8.48 -12.26 -7.28
N THR A 20 8.59 -13.40 -6.60
CA THR A 20 8.67 -13.44 -5.14
C THR A 20 10.13 -13.23 -4.75
N GLU A 21 10.59 -11.98 -4.82
CA GLU A 21 11.89 -11.65 -4.25
C GLU A 21 11.82 -11.81 -2.72
N LYS A 22 12.49 -12.85 -2.22
CA LYS A 22 12.76 -12.98 -0.78
C LYS A 22 13.66 -11.82 -0.37
N GLN A 23 13.05 -10.73 0.14
CA GLN A 23 13.78 -9.62 0.75
C GLN A 23 14.69 -10.13 1.86
N LYS A 24 16.00 -10.12 1.63
CA LYS A 24 17.01 -10.27 2.68
C LYS A 24 16.83 -9.12 3.68
N ARG A 25 16.87 -9.42 4.98
CA ARG A 25 16.83 -8.41 6.06
C ARG A 25 17.96 -7.41 5.84
N ASN A 26 17.62 -6.20 5.44
CA ASN A 26 18.58 -5.16 5.07
C ASN A 26 18.87 -4.29 6.32
N PRO A 27 20.08 -4.31 6.88
CA PRO A 27 20.41 -3.63 8.14
C PRO A 27 20.40 -2.08 8.05
N GLY A 28 20.19 -1.52 6.86
CA GLY A 28 20.08 -0.06 6.63
C GLY A 28 18.66 0.50 6.56
N LEU A 29 17.64 -0.27 6.97
CA LEU A 29 16.26 0.21 6.90
C LEU A 29 16.01 1.37 7.88
N PRO A 30 15.29 2.42 7.47
CA PRO A 30 14.94 3.54 8.36
C PRO A 30 14.28 3.01 9.62
N LYS A 31 14.68 3.48 10.80
CA LYS A 31 14.07 3.09 12.09
C LYS A 31 12.73 3.79 12.32
N GLU A 32 12.56 4.97 11.72
CA GLU A 32 11.40 5.83 11.91
C GLU A 32 10.40 5.70 10.74
N PRO A 33 9.09 5.83 11.02
CA PRO A 33 8.06 5.95 9.99
C PRO A 33 8.36 7.09 9.02
N ARG A 34 8.06 6.88 7.73
CA ARG A 34 8.13 7.96 6.74
C ARG A 34 6.88 8.81 6.86
N LYS A 35 7.04 10.13 7.04
CA LYS A 35 5.90 11.06 7.17
C LYS A 35 5.03 11.11 5.91
N ASP A 36 5.63 10.95 4.73
CA ASP A 36 4.93 10.99 3.44
C ASP A 36 4.48 9.59 2.98
N ASN A 37 3.95 8.78 3.91
CA ASN A 37 3.52 7.41 3.65
C ASN A 37 2.04 7.24 3.95
N ILE A 38 1.28 6.75 2.96
CA ILE A 38 -0.15 6.45 3.11
C ILE A 38 -0.44 5.54 4.31
N VAL A 39 0.47 4.61 4.65
CA VAL A 39 0.31 3.73 5.81
C VAL A 39 0.38 4.53 7.11
N THR A 40 1.26 5.52 7.19
CA THR A 40 1.41 6.40 8.35
C THR A 40 0.20 7.30 8.49
N THR A 41 -0.24 7.96 7.41
CA THR A 41 -1.45 8.78 7.40
C THR A 41 -2.69 7.95 7.77
N TRP A 42 -2.86 6.78 7.15
CA TRP A 42 -3.93 5.84 7.48
C TRP A 42 -3.93 5.47 8.97
N ARG A 43 -2.76 5.15 9.54
CA ARG A 43 -2.63 4.80 10.95
C ARG A 43 -2.94 5.97 11.87
N GLU A 44 -2.55 7.19 11.51
CA GLU A 44 -2.76 8.41 12.31
C GLU A 44 -4.24 8.83 12.37
N THR A 45 -5.04 8.48 11.36
CA THR A 45 -6.50 8.67 11.41
C THR A 45 -7.22 7.71 12.37
N ARG A 46 -6.51 6.78 13.02
CA ARG A 46 -7.07 5.84 14.01
C ARG A 46 -6.61 6.13 15.44
N PRO A 47 -7.40 5.76 16.47
CA PRO A 47 -7.03 5.99 17.87
C PRO A 47 -5.75 5.26 18.33
N SER A 48 -5.46 4.09 17.76
CA SER A 48 -4.27 3.32 18.10
C SER A 48 -3.86 2.36 16.99
N LEU A 49 -2.58 1.93 17.03
CA LEU A 49 -2.06 0.92 16.10
C LEU A 49 -2.80 -0.43 16.21
N SER A 50 -3.25 -0.82 17.41
CA SER A 50 -4.00 -2.08 17.56
C SER A 50 -5.34 -1.98 16.84
N VAL A 51 -6.06 -0.87 17.03
CA VAL A 51 -7.36 -0.63 16.38
C VAL A 51 -7.20 -0.64 14.87
N ALA A 52 -6.25 0.12 14.32
CA ALA A 52 -5.99 0.16 12.89
C ALA A 52 -5.67 -1.24 12.31
N ARG A 53 -4.82 -2.01 13.01
CA ARG A 53 -4.47 -3.38 12.62
C ARG A 53 -5.69 -4.30 12.62
N ASP A 54 -6.51 -4.23 13.66
CA ASP A 54 -7.64 -5.13 13.84
C ASP A 54 -8.74 -4.82 12.82
N GLU A 55 -9.00 -3.54 12.52
CA GLU A 55 -9.88 -3.10 11.42
C GLU A 55 -9.42 -3.63 10.06
N LEU A 56 -8.12 -3.47 9.73
CA LEU A 56 -7.55 -3.95 8.47
C LEU A 56 -7.66 -5.48 8.35
N ASN A 57 -7.31 -6.18 9.42
CA ASN A 57 -7.35 -7.64 9.47
C ASN A 57 -8.79 -8.15 9.30
N GLN A 58 -9.75 -7.53 9.97
CA GLN A 58 -11.17 -7.85 9.84
C GLN A 58 -11.69 -7.57 8.43
N ALA A 59 -11.38 -6.40 7.85
CA ALA A 59 -11.85 -6.01 6.53
C ALA A 59 -11.33 -6.91 5.41
N LEU A 60 -10.11 -7.42 5.54
CA LEU A 60 -9.46 -8.23 4.51
C LEU A 60 -9.44 -9.73 4.81
N GLY A 61 -9.94 -10.16 5.97
CA GLY A 61 -9.83 -11.55 6.42
C GLY A 61 -8.38 -12.00 6.61
N THR A 62 -7.53 -11.13 7.13
CA THR A 62 -6.08 -11.36 7.29
C THR A 62 -5.64 -11.34 8.76
N SER A 63 -4.36 -11.63 9.01
CA SER A 63 -3.77 -11.72 10.35
C SER A 63 -2.41 -11.00 10.43
N TYR A 64 -2.33 -9.78 9.90
CA TYR A 64 -1.13 -8.96 10.01
C TYR A 64 -0.83 -8.61 11.48
N GLY A 65 0.42 -8.80 11.90
CA GLY A 65 0.90 -8.35 13.20
C GLY A 65 1.36 -6.89 13.18
N SER A 66 1.44 -6.25 14.36
CA SER A 66 1.85 -4.84 14.48
C SER A 66 3.24 -4.56 13.91
N SER A 67 4.17 -5.53 14.02
CA SER A 67 5.50 -5.43 13.40
C SER A 67 5.44 -5.32 11.87
N ARG A 68 4.47 -5.99 11.24
CA ARG A 68 4.28 -5.93 9.78
C ARG A 68 3.83 -4.53 9.35
N ILE A 69 2.93 -3.90 10.10
CA ILE A 69 2.51 -2.52 9.84
C ILE A 69 3.70 -1.58 10.03
N GLY A 70 4.49 -1.76 11.10
CA GLY A 70 5.71 -0.95 11.29
C GLY A 70 6.77 -1.16 10.20
N GLU A 71 6.86 -2.34 9.58
CA GLU A 71 7.69 -2.54 8.38
C GLU A 71 7.17 -1.73 7.18
N TRP A 72 5.85 -1.63 7.03
CA TRP A 72 5.21 -0.84 5.97
C TRP A 72 5.38 0.67 6.18
N GLU A 73 5.19 1.17 7.41
CA GLU A 73 5.39 2.58 7.78
C GLU A 73 6.80 3.08 7.44
N ARG A 74 7.82 2.25 7.67
CA ARG A 74 9.24 2.56 7.39
C ARG A 74 9.61 2.39 5.91
N GLY A 75 8.72 1.79 5.11
CA GLY A 75 8.99 1.38 3.73
C GLY A 75 9.98 0.21 3.63
N ALA A 76 10.17 -0.54 4.71
CA ALA A 76 10.99 -1.76 4.72
C ALA A 76 10.37 -2.89 3.91
N ARG A 77 9.05 -2.91 3.91
CA ARG A 77 8.24 -3.84 3.13
C ARG A 77 7.08 -3.06 2.51
N GLN A 78 6.62 -3.50 1.34
CA GLN A 78 5.40 -2.94 0.75
C GLN A 78 4.16 -3.67 1.30
N PRO A 79 3.04 -2.95 1.51
CA PRO A 79 1.74 -3.58 1.71
C PRO A 79 1.35 -4.47 0.53
N THR A 80 0.45 -5.42 0.76
CA THR A 80 -0.21 -6.11 -0.36
C THR A 80 -1.09 -5.13 -1.12
N ALA A 81 -1.39 -5.40 -2.39
CA ALA A 81 -2.29 -4.54 -3.17
C ALA A 81 -3.66 -4.36 -2.48
N ALA A 82 -4.20 -5.42 -1.85
CA ALA A 82 -5.44 -5.35 -1.09
C ALA A 82 -5.33 -4.43 0.14
N ALA A 83 -4.26 -4.55 0.92
CA ALA A 83 -4.02 -3.68 2.07
C ALA A 83 -3.82 -2.22 1.65
N LEU A 84 -3.05 -1.98 0.58
CA LEU A 84 -2.82 -0.65 0.05
C LEU A 84 -4.13 -0.01 -0.44
N ASN A 85 -4.91 -0.73 -1.24
CA ASN A 85 -6.20 -0.22 -1.75
C ASN A 85 -7.17 0.09 -0.60
N TYR A 86 -7.22 -0.76 0.42
CA TYR A 86 -8.03 -0.51 1.61
C TYR A 86 -7.58 0.77 2.33
N MET A 87 -6.29 0.94 2.57
CA MET A 87 -5.74 2.14 3.22
C MET A 87 -6.03 3.41 2.43
N ILE A 88 -5.87 3.38 1.10
CA ILE A 88 -6.20 4.51 0.22
C ILE A 88 -7.69 4.85 0.32
N ALA A 89 -8.58 3.86 0.18
CA ALA A 89 -10.02 4.08 0.23
C ALA A 89 -10.48 4.69 1.56
N GLN A 90 -9.80 4.38 2.66
CA GLN A 90 -10.12 4.89 3.99
C GLN A 90 -9.49 6.26 4.29
N THR A 91 -8.34 6.57 3.71
CA THR A 91 -7.55 7.77 4.07
C THR A 91 -7.78 8.92 3.10
N LEU A 92 -7.97 8.61 1.81
CA LEU A 92 -8.19 9.62 0.78
C LEU A 92 -9.42 10.51 1.08
N PRO A 93 -10.57 9.97 1.53
CA PRO A 93 -11.72 10.82 1.87
C PRO A 93 -11.39 11.82 2.97
N VAL A 94 -10.74 11.35 4.04
CA VAL A 94 -10.37 12.18 5.19
C VAL A 94 -9.46 13.33 4.78
N ILE A 95 -8.45 13.05 3.95
CA ILE A 95 -7.55 14.10 3.44
C ILE A 95 -8.32 15.11 2.58
N LEU A 96 -9.23 14.64 1.72
CA LEU A 96 -10.00 15.54 0.85
C LEU A 96 -10.97 16.42 1.65
N GLU A 97 -11.58 15.89 2.71
CA GLU A 97 -12.41 16.67 3.65
C GLU A 97 -11.57 17.74 4.37
N GLU A 98 -10.36 17.41 4.84
CA GLU A 98 -9.44 18.36 5.47
C GLU A 98 -9.05 19.52 4.53
N HIS A 99 -9.06 19.28 3.23
CA HIS A 99 -8.82 20.30 2.19
C HIS A 99 -10.08 21.03 1.70
N GLY A 100 -11.23 20.80 2.35
CA GLY A 100 -12.45 21.57 2.11
C GLY A 100 -13.27 21.11 0.90
N LEU A 101 -13.08 19.87 0.45
CA LEU A 101 -14.00 19.27 -0.52
C LEU A 101 -15.29 18.81 0.18
N ASP A 102 -16.42 18.93 -0.53
CA ASP A 102 -17.71 18.47 -0.04
C ASP A 102 -17.77 16.93 0.01
N ALA A 103 -18.40 16.40 1.04
CA ALA A 103 -18.50 14.95 1.25
C ALA A 103 -19.15 14.22 0.06
N ALA A 104 -20.10 14.86 -0.63
CA ALA A 104 -20.76 14.26 -1.79
C ALA A 104 -19.80 14.10 -2.99
N ASP A 105 -18.93 15.10 -3.22
CA ASP A 105 -17.93 15.04 -4.30
C ASP A 105 -16.87 13.98 -3.99
N ILE A 106 -16.48 13.86 -2.73
CA ILE A 106 -15.51 12.85 -2.26
C ILE A 106 -16.08 11.45 -2.44
N GLU A 107 -17.32 11.21 -2.02
CA GLU A 107 -17.99 9.92 -2.18
C GLU A 107 -18.09 9.53 -3.66
N ALA A 108 -18.46 10.47 -4.54
CA ALA A 108 -18.52 10.25 -5.97
C ALA A 108 -17.14 9.88 -6.56
N MET A 109 -16.07 10.56 -6.11
CA MET A 109 -14.69 10.27 -6.54
C MET A 109 -14.21 8.90 -6.07
N VAL A 110 -14.46 8.55 -4.81
CA VAL A 110 -14.08 7.26 -4.23
C VAL A 110 -14.79 6.13 -4.98
N ASN A 111 -16.11 6.25 -5.17
CA ASN A 111 -16.89 5.26 -5.92
C ASN A 111 -16.36 5.08 -7.35
N ARG A 112 -16.00 6.17 -8.05
CA ARG A 112 -15.41 6.07 -9.39
C ARG A 112 -14.06 5.35 -9.42
N LEU A 113 -13.27 5.46 -8.35
CA LEU A 113 -11.96 4.81 -8.22
C LEU A 113 -12.05 3.36 -7.73
N THR A 114 -13.11 3.00 -7.01
CA THR A 114 -13.30 1.66 -6.43
C THR A 114 -14.20 0.74 -7.27
N LEU A 115 -15.05 1.28 -8.16
CA LEU A 115 -16.02 0.53 -8.99
C LEU A 115 -15.43 -0.30 -10.13
N THR A 116 -14.11 -0.41 -10.29
CA THR A 116 -13.51 -1.28 -11.34
C THR A 116 -13.60 -2.79 -11.07
N LYS A 117 -14.39 -3.27 -10.10
CA LYS A 117 -14.44 -4.71 -9.80
C LYS A 117 -15.78 -5.46 -9.95
N ASP A 118 -16.90 -4.78 -10.21
CA ASP A 118 -18.20 -5.48 -10.34
C ASP A 118 -18.96 -5.08 -11.62
N SER A 119 -18.32 -5.23 -12.79
CA SER A 119 -19.02 -5.12 -14.08
C SER A 119 -18.60 -6.20 -15.07
N GLN A 120 -18.33 -7.41 -14.59
CA GLN A 120 -18.35 -8.63 -15.40
C GLN A 120 -18.81 -9.83 -14.56
N HIS A 121 -20.13 -10.01 -14.42
CA HIS A 121 -20.85 -11.26 -14.70
C HIS A 121 -22.36 -11.04 -14.64
#